data_AF-A0A842VXV3-F1
#
_entry.id   AF-A0A842VXV3-F1
#
_cell.length_a   1.000
_cell.length_b   1.000
_cell.length_c   1.000
_cell.angle_alpha   90.00
_cell.angle_beta   90.00
_cell.angle_gamma   90.00
#
_symmetry.space_group_name_H-M   'P 1'
#
loop_
_entity.id
_entity.type
_entity.pdbx_description
1 polymer ?
#
loop_
_entity_poly.entity_id
_entity_poly.type
_entity_poly.pdbx_seq_one_letter_code
_entity_poly.pdbx_strand_id
1 'polypeptide(L)'
;DMSIGSTANYYAKFDFIKVDPPLTVYSQKDMRRIKREITLDTDAIILNENGCVPLEEYYVKLLDIPIIKKRATEEYLRGLKVKKYLEESKFLYIGEIPSFSAPNGPWDFYMVQKRFGTRWRHMETNEFYRNFDKFSDKEVKQELENWKKDFGKIEPNDQEMLNATRAYLALKYLAEREDTNGITINCGRFTEERPVVPCLAFARLIDEGIICSCEGDVTAMLSSFMLHAVNDQPILMGNFGSTKGRFEAEEGEVTIEHDIIPLSMGKDKFTIRDYHGRQFGVTAFTEAKEEPMTLLNLNTELDTISVIEGKIKNTVDGIHCRVIVHMEVDGDVDKVPEIIVGSQHMSMTFGHWKKELIEMAKFLDLKVNTI
;
A
#
# COMPACT_ATOMS: atom_id res chain seq x y z
N ASP A 1 44.49 -2.05 -7.95
CA ASP A 1 44.07 -1.45 -6.67
C ASP A 1 42.98 -0.42 -6.89
N MET A 2 41.83 -0.60 -6.24
CA MET A 2 40.73 0.37 -6.26
C MET A 2 40.15 0.49 -4.85
N SER A 3 39.85 1.71 -4.43
CA SER A 3 39.43 1.99 -3.07
C SER A 3 38.04 1.39 -2.78
N ILE A 4 37.95 0.65 -1.67
CA ILE A 4 36.74 -0.01 -1.19
C ILE A 4 35.73 1.02 -0.60
N GLY A 5 36.08 2.30 -0.54
CA GLY A 5 35.24 3.33 0.09
C GLY A 5 34.15 3.93 -0.79
N SER A 6 34.33 4.05 -2.11
CA SER A 6 33.47 4.99 -2.88
C SER A 6 32.07 4.47 -3.20
N THR A 7 31.90 3.16 -3.39
CA THR A 7 30.62 2.54 -3.79
C THR A 7 29.79 2.14 -2.57
N ALA A 8 30.41 1.56 -1.54
CA ALA A 8 29.72 1.28 -0.27
C ALA A 8 29.22 2.57 0.39
N ASN A 9 30.03 3.64 0.44
CA ASN A 9 29.59 4.94 0.94
C ASN A 9 28.49 5.58 0.08
N TYR A 10 28.45 5.30 -1.23
CA TYR A 10 27.38 5.80 -2.09
C TYR A 10 26.03 5.19 -1.71
N TYR A 11 25.98 3.89 -1.41
CA TYR A 11 24.75 3.19 -1.07
C TYR A 11 24.37 3.31 0.40
N ALA A 12 25.34 3.51 1.30
CA ALA A 12 25.10 3.73 2.73
C ALA A 12 24.26 4.98 3.05
N LYS A 13 24.05 5.88 2.07
CA LYS A 13 23.15 7.04 2.22
C LYS A 13 21.66 6.68 2.10
N PHE A 14 21.34 5.50 1.58
CA PHE A 14 19.98 5.00 1.45
C PHE A 14 19.69 4.10 2.65
N ASP A 15 18.81 4.56 3.53
CA ASP A 15 18.44 3.88 4.78
C ASP A 15 17.54 2.66 4.57
N PHE A 16 16.87 2.58 3.42
CA PHE A 16 15.97 1.49 3.04
C PHE A 16 16.67 0.31 2.34
N ILE A 17 18.00 0.33 2.20
CA ILE A 17 18.76 -0.79 1.63
C ILE A 17 19.83 -1.28 2.60
N LYS A 18 20.09 -2.58 2.56
CA LYS A 18 21.23 -3.19 3.22
C LYS A 18 22.24 -3.60 2.16
N VAL A 19 23.50 -3.17 2.32
CA VAL A 19 24.61 -3.58 1.46
C VAL A 19 25.54 -4.49 2.23
N ASP A 20 25.61 -5.74 1.81
CA ASP A 20 26.54 -6.70 2.40
C ASP A 20 28.01 -6.37 2.05
N PRO A 21 28.98 -6.81 2.87
CA PRO A 21 30.39 -6.60 2.60
C PRO A 21 30.79 -7.11 1.21
N PRO A 22 31.68 -6.39 0.48
CA PRO A 22 32.03 -6.75 -0.88
C PRO A 22 32.80 -8.08 -0.94
N LEU A 23 32.34 -9.01 -1.78
CA LEU A 23 33.08 -10.21 -2.15
C LEU A 23 34.04 -9.91 -3.31
N THR A 24 35.35 -10.00 -3.07
CA THR A 24 36.35 -9.83 -4.15
C THR A 24 36.72 -11.17 -4.77
N VAL A 25 36.59 -11.27 -6.09
CA VAL A 25 36.99 -12.42 -6.91
C VAL A 25 38.31 -12.09 -7.60
N TYR A 26 39.40 -12.80 -7.26
CA TYR A 26 40.71 -12.61 -7.89
C TYR A 26 41.01 -13.66 -8.96
N SER A 27 40.30 -14.79 -8.92
CA SER A 27 40.52 -15.92 -9.80
C SER A 27 39.26 -16.77 -9.93
N GLN A 28 39.20 -17.61 -10.97
CA GLN A 28 38.08 -18.50 -11.25
C GLN A 28 37.71 -19.44 -10.08
N LYS A 29 38.66 -19.82 -9.21
CA LYS A 29 38.35 -20.61 -8.01
C LYS A 29 37.49 -19.85 -6.99
N ASP A 30 37.60 -18.52 -6.96
CA ASP A 30 36.87 -17.67 -6.01
C ASP A 30 35.39 -17.54 -6.39
N MET A 31 35.05 -17.79 -7.67
CA MET A 31 33.66 -17.81 -8.17
C MET A 31 32.75 -18.76 -7.37
N ARG A 32 33.31 -19.85 -6.83
CA ARG A 32 32.56 -20.81 -6.00
C ARG A 32 32.04 -20.21 -4.69
N ARG A 33 32.62 -19.08 -4.24
CA ARG A 33 32.19 -18.36 -3.04
C ARG A 33 30.92 -17.57 -3.28
N ILE A 34 30.68 -17.10 -4.51
CA ILE A 34 29.50 -16.28 -4.85
C ILE A 34 28.20 -17.00 -4.42
N LYS A 35 28.06 -18.28 -4.77
CA LYS A 35 26.89 -19.08 -4.38
C LYS A 35 26.75 -19.35 -2.88
N ARG A 36 27.80 -19.12 -2.09
CA ARG A 36 27.77 -19.31 -0.62
C ARG A 36 27.38 -18.03 0.11
N GLU A 37 27.71 -16.88 -0.47
CA GLU A 37 27.39 -15.57 0.09
C GLU A 37 25.98 -15.12 -0.34
N ILE A 38 25.51 -15.54 -1.51
CA ILE A 38 24.15 -15.26 -1.97
C ILE A 38 23.17 -16.11 -1.17
N THR A 39 22.19 -15.42 -0.59
CA THR A 39 21.09 -15.97 0.20
C THR A 39 19.77 -15.81 -0.55
N LEU A 40 18.68 -16.36 0.00
CA LEU A 40 17.34 -16.10 -0.52
C LEU A 40 16.94 -14.63 -0.39
N ASP A 41 17.58 -13.89 0.52
CA ASP A 41 17.33 -12.47 0.78
C ASP A 41 18.19 -11.54 -0.11
N THR A 42 18.88 -12.08 -1.12
CA THR A 42 19.74 -11.28 -2.01
C THR A 42 18.94 -10.71 -3.18
N ASP A 43 18.63 -9.42 -3.12
CA ASP A 43 17.78 -8.75 -4.14
C ASP A 43 18.51 -8.37 -5.42
N ALA A 44 19.77 -7.98 -5.32
CA ALA A 44 20.58 -7.51 -6.44
C ALA A 44 22.07 -7.71 -6.18
N ILE A 45 22.84 -7.85 -7.26
CA ILE A 45 24.29 -7.95 -7.23
C ILE A 45 24.88 -6.67 -7.82
N ILE A 46 25.61 -5.91 -7.02
CA ILE A 46 26.42 -4.79 -7.50
C ILE A 46 27.72 -5.36 -8.06
N LEU A 47 27.85 -5.34 -9.38
CA LEU A 47 29.01 -5.88 -10.08
C LEU A 47 29.95 -4.74 -10.48
N ASN A 48 31.11 -4.68 -9.82
CA ASN A 48 32.21 -3.80 -10.21
C ASN A 48 33.32 -4.63 -10.84
N GLU A 49 33.63 -4.38 -12.11
CA GLU A 49 34.66 -5.09 -12.85
C GLU A 49 35.93 -4.23 -13.04
N ASN A 50 37.08 -4.91 -13.04
CA ASN A 50 38.37 -4.34 -13.41
C ASN A 50 38.88 -5.05 -14.67
N GLY A 51 38.81 -4.38 -15.82
CA GLY A 51 39.16 -4.98 -17.10
C GLY A 51 38.01 -5.77 -17.72
N CYS A 52 38.32 -6.63 -18.70
CA CYS A 52 37.32 -7.42 -19.42
C CYS A 52 37.19 -8.82 -18.81
N VAL A 53 36.04 -9.12 -18.18
CA VAL A 53 35.79 -10.38 -17.44
C VAL A 53 34.51 -11.11 -17.91
N PRO A 54 34.37 -11.44 -19.22
CA PRO A 54 33.10 -11.88 -19.79
C PRO A 54 32.60 -13.23 -19.26
N LEU A 55 33.50 -14.12 -18.81
CA LEU A 55 33.11 -15.43 -18.27
C LEU A 55 32.53 -15.31 -16.86
N GLU A 56 33.12 -14.45 -16.03
CA GLU A 56 32.65 -14.14 -14.70
C GLU A 56 31.30 -13.43 -14.75
N GLU A 57 31.13 -12.46 -15.66
CA GLU A 57 29.84 -11.82 -15.88
C GLU A 57 28.75 -12.82 -16.29
N TYR A 58 29.08 -13.73 -17.21
CA TYR A 58 28.15 -14.76 -17.65
C TYR A 58 27.76 -15.68 -16.49
N TYR A 59 28.71 -16.08 -15.65
CA TYR A 59 28.42 -16.89 -14.47
C TYR A 59 27.47 -16.18 -13.49
N VAL A 60 27.67 -14.89 -13.22
CA VAL A 60 26.79 -14.13 -12.33
C VAL A 60 25.39 -13.99 -12.95
N LYS A 61 25.28 -13.80 -14.27
CA LYS A 61 23.98 -13.77 -14.96
C LYS A 61 23.19 -15.07 -14.82
N LEU A 62 23.86 -16.22 -14.71
CA LEU A 62 23.19 -17.51 -14.49
C LEU A 62 22.54 -17.66 -13.12
N LEU A 63 22.76 -16.72 -12.20
CA LEU A 63 22.14 -16.71 -10.87
C LEU A 63 20.71 -16.15 -10.88
N ASP A 64 20.29 -15.55 -11.99
CA ASP A 64 18.95 -14.97 -12.17
C ASP A 64 18.59 -13.88 -11.12
N ILE A 65 19.61 -13.18 -10.64
CA ILE A 65 19.49 -12.04 -9.73
C ILE A 65 19.83 -10.75 -10.51
N PRO A 66 19.06 -9.66 -10.35
CA PRO A 66 19.36 -8.37 -10.96
C PRO A 66 20.83 -7.93 -10.76
N ILE A 67 21.51 -7.56 -11.86
CA ILE A 67 22.91 -7.11 -11.81
C ILE A 67 23.00 -5.60 -12.05
N ILE A 68 23.58 -4.91 -11.09
CA ILE A 68 23.83 -3.47 -11.09
C ILE A 68 25.29 -3.23 -11.48
N LYS A 69 25.54 -2.89 -12.76
CA LYS A 69 26.90 -2.64 -13.30
C LYS A 69 27.44 -1.22 -13.09
N LYS A 70 26.55 -0.27 -12.83
CA LYS A 70 26.87 1.14 -12.55
C LYS A 70 26.18 1.52 -11.26
N ARG A 71 26.54 2.65 -10.64
CA ARG A 71 25.79 3.16 -9.47
C ARG A 71 24.31 3.26 -9.83
N ALA A 72 23.47 2.45 -9.17
CA ALA A 72 22.03 2.53 -9.30
C ALA A 72 21.55 3.81 -8.63
N THR A 73 20.57 4.47 -9.25
CA THR A 73 19.95 5.66 -8.66
C THR A 73 18.97 5.24 -7.55
N GLU A 74 18.50 6.21 -6.77
CA GLU A 74 17.50 5.94 -5.74
C GLU A 74 16.21 5.41 -6.36
N GLU A 75 15.80 6.00 -7.48
CA GLU A 75 14.60 5.65 -8.22
C GLU A 75 14.61 4.18 -8.66
N TYR A 76 15.75 3.72 -9.18
CA TYR A 76 15.94 2.32 -9.57
C TYR A 76 15.82 1.38 -8.38
N LEU A 77 16.46 1.71 -7.26
CA LEU A 77 16.48 0.87 -6.06
C LEU A 77 15.08 0.78 -5.42
N ARG A 78 14.36 1.90 -5.33
CA ARG A 78 12.97 1.91 -4.86
C ARG A 78 12.05 1.15 -5.80
N GLY A 79 12.23 1.28 -7.12
CA GLY A 79 11.48 0.49 -8.10
C GLY A 79 11.67 -1.01 -7.93
N LEU A 80 12.92 -1.46 -7.70
CA LEU A 80 13.23 -2.85 -7.42
C LEU A 80 12.62 -3.32 -6.09
N LYS A 81 12.71 -2.49 -5.04
CA LYS A 81 12.12 -2.75 -3.73
C LYS A 81 10.61 -3.03 -3.85
N VAL A 82 9.87 -2.26 -4.65
CA VAL A 82 8.43 -2.50 -4.85
C VAL A 82 8.16 -3.88 -5.44
N LYS A 83 8.90 -4.26 -6.49
CA LYS A 83 8.75 -5.60 -7.09
C LYS A 83 8.97 -6.70 -6.05
N LYS A 84 10.03 -6.58 -5.25
CA LYS A 84 10.36 -7.57 -4.22
C LYS A 84 9.31 -7.62 -3.12
N TYR A 85 8.88 -6.46 -2.65
CA TYR A 85 7.83 -6.36 -1.65
C TYR A 85 6.53 -7.05 -2.10
N LEU A 86 6.12 -6.89 -3.37
CA LEU A 86 4.96 -7.60 -3.92
C LEU A 86 5.16 -9.12 -3.97
N GLU A 87 6.34 -9.59 -4.39
CA GLU A 87 6.68 -11.03 -4.48
C GLU A 87 6.63 -11.74 -3.10
N GLU A 88 6.92 -11.02 -2.02
CA GLU A 88 6.93 -11.54 -0.65
C GLU A 88 5.60 -11.37 0.09
N SER A 89 4.72 -10.51 -0.44
CA SER A 89 3.48 -10.14 0.22
C SER A 89 2.39 -11.21 0.13
N LYS A 90 1.54 -11.24 1.15
CA LYS A 90 0.33 -12.08 1.19
C LYS A 90 -0.87 -11.28 1.65
N PHE A 91 -1.96 -11.39 0.91
CA PHE A 91 -3.18 -10.63 1.17
C PHE A 91 -4.31 -11.54 1.66
N LEU A 92 -5.12 -11.01 2.57
CA LEU A 92 -6.36 -11.59 3.05
C LEU A 92 -7.54 -10.86 2.40
N TYR A 93 -8.30 -11.55 1.56
CA TYR A 93 -9.57 -11.07 1.03
C TYR A 93 -10.71 -11.63 1.88
N ILE A 94 -11.58 -10.77 2.42
CA ILE A 94 -12.74 -11.19 3.21
C ILE A 94 -14.04 -10.80 2.51
N GLY A 95 -14.92 -11.78 2.30
CA GLY A 95 -16.27 -11.60 1.79
C GLY A 95 -16.52 -12.21 0.42
N GLU A 96 -17.72 -11.97 -0.11
CA GLU A 96 -18.18 -12.49 -1.40
C GLU A 96 -17.34 -11.97 -2.56
N ILE A 97 -17.11 -12.85 -3.54
CA ILE A 97 -16.58 -12.56 -4.88
C ILE A 97 -17.67 -12.89 -5.89
N PRO A 98 -18.01 -12.02 -6.86
CA PRO A 98 -17.44 -10.70 -7.09
C PRO A 98 -17.78 -9.68 -5.99
N SER A 99 -16.91 -8.69 -5.79
CA SER A 99 -17.28 -7.53 -4.97
C SER A 99 -18.43 -6.76 -5.62
N PHE A 100 -19.43 -6.36 -4.82
CA PHE A 100 -20.52 -5.53 -5.31
C PHE A 100 -20.05 -4.15 -5.75
N SER A 101 -19.13 -3.53 -5.00
CA SER A 101 -18.67 -2.17 -5.26
C SER A 101 -17.49 -2.10 -6.22
N ALA A 102 -16.76 -3.21 -6.40
CA ALA A 102 -15.69 -3.33 -7.40
C ALA A 102 -15.94 -4.51 -8.36
N PRO A 103 -17.06 -4.51 -9.12
CA PRO A 103 -17.59 -5.68 -9.85
C PRO A 103 -16.82 -6.06 -11.12
N ASN A 104 -15.69 -5.41 -11.40
CA ASN A 104 -14.83 -5.75 -12.54
C ASN A 104 -13.40 -6.11 -12.09
N GLY A 105 -13.21 -6.40 -10.80
CA GLY A 105 -11.89 -6.68 -10.23
C GLY A 105 -11.30 -8.02 -10.72
N PRO A 106 -9.97 -8.15 -10.75
CA PRO A 106 -9.29 -9.40 -11.12
C PRO A 106 -9.30 -10.38 -9.94
N TRP A 107 -10.40 -11.12 -9.74
CA TRP A 107 -10.55 -12.06 -8.62
C TRP A 107 -9.99 -13.47 -8.89
N ASP A 108 -9.42 -13.71 -10.06
CA ASP A 108 -8.56 -14.87 -10.27
C ASP A 108 -7.22 -14.62 -9.56
N PHE A 109 -7.18 -14.94 -8.27
CA PHE A 109 -5.97 -14.72 -7.46
C PHE A 109 -4.77 -15.54 -7.91
N TYR A 110 -4.98 -16.64 -8.64
CA TYR A 110 -3.87 -17.38 -9.25
C TYR A 110 -3.25 -16.57 -10.40
N MET A 111 -4.08 -15.93 -11.22
CA MET A 111 -3.62 -14.99 -12.25
C MET A 111 -2.89 -13.79 -11.63
N VAL A 112 -3.45 -13.18 -10.58
CA VAL A 112 -2.81 -12.06 -9.86
C VAL A 112 -1.47 -12.48 -9.26
N GLN A 113 -1.40 -13.65 -8.62
CA GLN A 113 -0.17 -14.20 -8.07
C GLN A 113 0.87 -14.46 -9.16
N LYS A 114 0.47 -15.00 -10.31
CA LYS A 114 1.38 -15.20 -11.44
C LYS A 114 1.92 -13.87 -11.99
N ARG A 115 1.11 -12.81 -11.95
CA ARG A 115 1.44 -11.48 -12.49
C ARG A 115 2.39 -10.69 -11.59
N PHE A 116 2.21 -10.76 -10.26
CA PHE A 116 2.91 -9.90 -9.29
C PHE A 116 3.64 -10.67 -8.17
N GLY A 117 3.48 -11.98 -8.08
CA GLY A 117 4.04 -12.80 -7.00
C GLY A 117 3.23 -12.78 -5.70
N THR A 118 2.22 -11.92 -5.58
CA THR A 118 1.41 -11.78 -4.35
C THR A 118 0.62 -13.04 -4.04
N ARG A 119 0.70 -13.51 -2.79
CA ARG A 119 -0.09 -14.65 -2.32
C ARG A 119 -1.46 -14.17 -1.82
N TRP A 120 -2.49 -15.00 -1.94
CA TRP A 120 -3.86 -14.62 -1.53
C TRP A 120 -4.54 -15.69 -0.68
N ARG A 121 -5.24 -15.26 0.36
CA ARG A 121 -6.17 -16.05 1.16
C ARG A 121 -7.56 -15.43 1.05
N HIS A 122 -8.49 -16.15 0.43
CA HIS A 122 -9.91 -15.76 0.40
C HIS A 122 -10.66 -16.34 1.59
N MET A 123 -11.34 -15.52 2.38
CA MET A 123 -12.10 -15.89 3.57
C MET A 123 -13.54 -15.41 3.47
N GLU A 124 -14.50 -16.24 3.86
CA GLU A 124 -15.91 -15.85 3.93
C GLU A 124 -16.21 -14.91 5.10
N THR A 125 -17.18 -14.00 4.94
CA THR A 125 -17.60 -13.05 6.00
C THR A 125 -17.96 -13.75 7.32
N ASN A 126 -18.62 -14.90 7.24
CA ASN A 126 -18.97 -15.69 8.42
C ASN A 126 -17.76 -16.32 9.12
N GLU A 127 -16.66 -16.61 8.40
CA GLU A 127 -15.42 -17.03 9.04
C GLU A 127 -14.78 -15.86 9.81
N PHE A 128 -14.82 -14.65 9.27
CA PHE A 128 -14.40 -13.46 10.00
C PHE A 128 -15.19 -13.30 11.30
N TYR A 129 -16.53 -13.36 11.26
CA TYR A 129 -17.34 -13.17 12.46
C TYR A 129 -17.11 -14.22 13.55
N ARG A 130 -16.77 -15.47 13.17
CA ARG A 130 -16.33 -16.48 14.14
C ARG A 130 -15.03 -16.11 14.86
N ASN A 131 -14.16 -15.30 14.27
CA ASN A 131 -12.96 -14.78 14.95
C ASN A 131 -13.25 -13.49 15.72
N PHE A 132 -14.12 -12.63 15.19
CA PHE A 132 -14.66 -11.46 15.88
C PHE A 132 -15.29 -11.83 17.25
N ASP A 133 -16.08 -12.90 17.28
CA ASP A 133 -16.79 -13.36 18.49
C ASP A 133 -15.89 -14.05 19.52
N LYS A 134 -14.62 -14.35 19.20
CA LYS A 134 -13.69 -15.02 20.14
C LYS A 134 -13.17 -14.11 21.23
N PHE A 135 -13.07 -12.81 20.96
CA PHE A 135 -12.50 -11.87 21.93
C PHE A 135 -13.50 -11.64 23.05
N SER A 136 -13.05 -11.54 24.29
CA SER A 136 -13.92 -11.19 25.42
C SER A 136 -14.15 -9.68 25.48
N ASP A 137 -15.25 -9.23 26.09
CA ASP A 137 -15.48 -7.80 26.35
C ASP A 137 -14.35 -7.15 27.17
N LYS A 138 -13.68 -7.94 28.01
CA LYS A 138 -12.55 -7.47 28.82
C LYS A 138 -11.36 -7.11 27.93
N GLU A 139 -10.98 -7.99 27.00
CA GLU A 139 -9.89 -7.76 26.05
C GLU A 139 -10.19 -6.55 25.16
N VAL A 140 -11.42 -6.46 24.64
CA VAL A 140 -11.85 -5.34 23.79
C VAL A 140 -11.83 -4.01 24.55
N LYS A 141 -12.34 -3.97 25.79
CA LYS A 141 -12.31 -2.76 26.62
C LYS A 141 -10.87 -2.32 26.90
N GLN A 142 -10.00 -3.25 27.24
CA GLN A 142 -8.59 -2.94 27.50
C GLN A 142 -7.91 -2.33 26.27
N GLU A 143 -8.17 -2.88 25.08
CA GLU A 143 -7.64 -2.31 23.84
C GLU A 143 -8.23 -0.93 23.52
N LEU A 144 -9.54 -0.75 23.73
CA LEU A 144 -10.19 0.55 23.53
C LEU A 144 -9.63 1.63 24.48
N GLU A 145 -9.27 1.30 25.72
CA GLU A 145 -8.60 2.26 26.61
C GLU A 145 -7.25 2.72 26.05
N ASN A 146 -6.49 1.83 25.38
CA ASN A 146 -5.23 2.21 24.72
C ASN A 146 -5.45 3.22 23.59
N TRP A 147 -6.60 3.14 22.93
CA TRP A 147 -6.97 3.97 21.79
C TRP A 147 -7.40 5.38 22.18
N LYS A 148 -8.00 5.55 23.37
CA LYS A 148 -8.57 6.84 23.82
C LYS A 148 -7.56 7.99 23.83
N LYS A 149 -6.26 7.70 23.98
CA LYS A 149 -5.21 8.73 23.91
C LYS A 149 -5.16 9.43 22.55
N ASP A 150 -5.57 8.73 21.49
CA ASP A 150 -5.58 9.19 20.10
C ASP A 150 -6.90 9.88 19.73
N PHE A 151 -7.89 9.92 20.64
CA PHE A 151 -9.22 10.46 20.38
C PHE A 151 -9.37 11.88 20.92
N GLY A 152 -9.98 12.75 20.12
CA GLY A 152 -10.38 14.11 20.45
C GLY A 152 -11.86 14.16 20.82
N LYS A 153 -12.74 14.17 19.81
CA LYS A 153 -14.20 14.11 19.97
C LYS A 153 -14.70 12.70 19.67
N ILE A 154 -15.69 12.22 20.42
CA ILE A 154 -16.35 10.92 20.20
C ILE A 154 -17.86 11.14 20.10
N GLU A 155 -18.46 10.69 19.01
CA GLU A 155 -19.91 10.75 18.80
C GLU A 155 -20.62 9.39 18.91
N PRO A 156 -20.06 8.28 18.36
CA PRO A 156 -20.67 6.96 18.54
C PRO A 156 -20.72 6.52 20.00
N ASN A 157 -21.68 5.65 20.31
CA ASN A 157 -21.83 5.09 21.66
C ASN A 157 -20.76 4.03 21.97
N ASP A 158 -20.63 3.69 23.25
CA ASP A 158 -19.63 2.72 23.73
C ASP A 158 -19.72 1.36 23.03
N GLN A 159 -20.92 0.88 22.71
CA GLN A 159 -21.09 -0.43 22.05
C GLN A 159 -20.52 -0.43 20.64
N GLU A 160 -20.72 0.65 19.88
CA GLU A 160 -20.14 0.81 18.55
C GLU A 160 -18.61 0.89 18.62
N MET A 161 -18.07 1.59 19.63
CA MET A 161 -16.63 1.63 19.89
C MET A 161 -16.05 0.25 20.21
N LEU A 162 -16.76 -0.55 21.02
CA LEU A 162 -16.37 -1.93 21.31
C LEU A 162 -16.41 -2.80 20.05
N ASN A 163 -17.43 -2.65 19.20
CA ASN A 163 -17.52 -3.41 17.94
C ASN A 163 -16.36 -3.08 16.99
N ALA A 164 -16.01 -1.80 16.83
CA ALA A 164 -14.88 -1.38 16.00
C ALA A 164 -13.53 -1.90 16.53
N THR A 165 -13.36 -1.85 17.86
CA THR A 165 -12.16 -2.39 18.53
C THR A 165 -12.05 -3.91 18.39
N ARG A 166 -13.19 -4.60 18.49
CA ARG A 166 -13.28 -6.04 18.27
C ARG A 166 -12.96 -6.43 16.82
N ALA A 167 -13.40 -5.64 15.85
CA ALA A 167 -13.05 -5.83 14.44
C ALA A 167 -11.53 -5.72 14.25
N TYR A 168 -10.89 -4.70 14.83
CA TYR A 168 -9.42 -4.58 14.81
C TYR A 168 -8.72 -5.80 15.38
N LEU A 169 -9.09 -6.24 16.59
CA LEU A 169 -8.46 -7.40 17.23
C LEU A 169 -8.60 -8.66 16.38
N ALA A 170 -9.77 -8.87 15.78
CA ALA A 170 -10.02 -9.99 14.88
C ALA A 170 -9.17 -9.91 13.59
N LEU A 171 -9.11 -8.75 12.96
CA LEU A 171 -8.32 -8.54 11.74
C LEU A 171 -6.82 -8.70 12.01
N LYS A 172 -6.33 -8.14 13.13
CA LYS A 172 -4.94 -8.28 13.56
C LYS A 172 -4.56 -9.74 13.82
N TYR A 173 -5.40 -10.46 14.58
CA TYR A 173 -5.20 -11.89 14.80
C TYR A 173 -5.22 -12.69 13.50
N LEU A 174 -6.14 -12.38 12.57
CA LEU A 174 -6.20 -13.05 11.27
C LEU A 174 -4.96 -12.74 10.43
N ALA A 175 -4.46 -11.52 10.47
CA ALA A 175 -3.25 -11.13 9.76
C ALA A 175 -2.03 -11.91 10.24
N GLU A 176 -1.86 -12.03 11.56
CA GLU A 176 -0.80 -12.84 12.17
C GLU A 176 -0.97 -14.33 11.86
N ARG A 177 -2.19 -14.88 12.02
CA ARG A 177 -2.50 -16.29 11.78
C ARG A 177 -2.24 -16.70 10.33
N GLU A 178 -2.61 -15.83 9.39
CA GLU A 178 -2.50 -16.09 7.97
C GLU A 178 -1.17 -15.61 7.39
N ASP A 179 -0.28 -14.99 8.17
CA ASP A 179 0.97 -14.40 7.65
C ASP A 179 0.69 -13.40 6.51
N THR A 180 -0.28 -12.51 6.72
CA THR A 180 -0.66 -11.49 5.72
C THR A 180 -0.24 -10.11 6.16
N ASN A 181 0.37 -9.36 5.25
CA ASN A 181 0.65 -7.94 5.43
C ASN A 181 -0.41 -7.04 4.76
N GLY A 182 -1.40 -7.64 4.09
CA GLY A 182 -2.47 -6.91 3.42
C GLY A 182 -3.85 -7.48 3.70
N ILE A 183 -4.86 -6.61 3.89
CA ILE A 183 -6.26 -7.00 4.06
C ILE A 183 -7.17 -6.20 3.13
N THR A 184 -8.13 -6.88 2.49
CA THR A 184 -9.27 -6.22 1.86
C THR A 184 -10.58 -6.90 2.25
N ILE A 185 -11.63 -6.10 2.43
CA ILE A 185 -12.95 -6.59 2.86
C ILE A 185 -14.00 -6.04 1.90
N ASN A 186 -14.87 -6.90 1.36
CA ASN A 186 -16.10 -6.49 0.67
C ASN A 186 -17.09 -5.90 1.70
N CYS A 187 -16.88 -4.64 2.06
CA CYS A 187 -17.55 -3.98 3.19
C CYS A 187 -19.06 -3.77 2.95
N GLY A 188 -19.51 -3.63 1.70
CA GLY A 188 -20.93 -3.52 1.36
C GLY A 188 -21.74 -4.69 1.94
N ARG A 189 -21.35 -5.93 1.60
CA ARG A 189 -21.96 -7.16 2.12
C ARG A 189 -21.65 -7.42 3.59
N PHE A 190 -20.46 -7.05 4.04
CA PHE A 190 -20.03 -7.20 5.43
C PHE A 190 -21.01 -6.53 6.43
N THR A 191 -21.53 -5.35 6.05
CA THR A 191 -22.48 -4.58 6.88
C THR A 191 -23.91 -5.13 6.87
N GLU A 192 -24.27 -5.97 5.89
CA GLU A 192 -25.59 -6.59 5.81
C GLU A 192 -25.73 -7.73 6.82
N GLU A 193 -24.64 -8.44 7.11
CA GLU A 193 -24.59 -9.54 8.08
C GLU A 193 -24.63 -9.03 9.53
N ARG A 194 -23.88 -7.96 9.84
CA ARG A 194 -23.92 -7.26 11.14
C ARG A 194 -23.62 -5.77 10.92
N PRO A 195 -24.15 -4.86 11.76
CA PRO A 195 -23.93 -3.41 11.64
C PRO A 195 -22.53 -3.01 12.14
N VAL A 196 -21.48 -3.57 11.54
CA VAL A 196 -20.08 -3.33 11.87
C VAL A 196 -19.36 -2.91 10.59
N VAL A 197 -18.42 -1.96 10.71
CA VAL A 197 -17.52 -1.56 9.63
C VAL A 197 -16.07 -1.67 10.07
N PRO A 198 -15.12 -1.94 9.16
CA PRO A 198 -13.72 -2.07 9.50
C PRO A 198 -12.97 -0.74 9.49
N CYS A 199 -13.62 0.40 9.24
CA CYS A 199 -12.98 1.68 8.92
C CYS A 199 -11.93 2.13 9.96
N LEU A 200 -12.31 2.26 11.23
CA LEU A 200 -11.37 2.63 12.30
C LEU A 200 -10.30 1.54 12.55
N ALA A 201 -10.66 0.27 12.37
CA ALA A 201 -9.70 -0.83 12.47
C ALA A 201 -8.63 -0.76 11.38
N PHE A 202 -9.04 -0.48 10.14
CA PHE A 202 -8.14 -0.32 8.99
C PHE A 202 -7.21 0.87 9.18
N ALA A 203 -7.71 2.02 9.64
CA ALA A 203 -6.86 3.18 9.93
C ALA A 203 -5.69 2.83 10.87
N ARG A 204 -5.96 2.04 11.93
CA ARG A 204 -4.93 1.59 12.87
C ARG A 204 -4.01 0.53 12.29
N LEU A 205 -4.54 -0.44 11.56
CA LEU A 205 -3.73 -1.48 10.93
C LEU A 205 -2.75 -0.91 9.91
N ILE A 206 -3.17 0.11 9.15
CA ILE A 206 -2.29 0.82 8.21
C ILE A 206 -1.14 1.51 8.95
N ASP A 207 -1.40 2.19 10.08
CA ASP A 207 -0.34 2.77 10.93
C ASP A 207 0.62 1.70 11.51
N GLU A 208 0.17 0.44 11.61
CA GLU A 208 0.97 -0.70 12.06
C GLU A 208 1.68 -1.44 10.91
N GLY A 209 1.56 -0.96 9.67
CA GLY A 209 2.19 -1.56 8.49
C GLY A 209 1.39 -2.68 7.82
N ILE A 210 0.15 -2.94 8.27
CA ILE A 210 -0.78 -3.84 7.58
C ILE A 210 -1.67 -3.01 6.66
N ILE A 211 -1.37 -3.06 5.37
CA ILE A 211 -2.06 -2.23 4.38
C ILE A 211 -3.46 -2.76 4.15
N CYS A 212 -4.44 -1.86 4.27
CA CYS A 212 -5.85 -2.20 4.16
C CYS A 212 -6.50 -1.46 2.99
N SER A 213 -7.38 -2.14 2.25
CA SER A 213 -8.18 -1.54 1.18
C SER A 213 -9.63 -1.98 1.27
N CYS A 214 -10.54 -1.04 1.07
CA CYS A 214 -11.97 -1.30 1.20
C CYS A 214 -12.57 -2.01 0.00
N GLU A 215 -13.84 -2.38 0.17
CA GLU A 215 -14.74 -2.82 -0.90
C GLU A 215 -14.27 -4.05 -1.67
N GLY A 216 -13.33 -4.84 -1.15
CA GLY A 216 -12.79 -5.99 -1.86
C GLY A 216 -12.13 -5.58 -3.19
N ASP A 217 -11.64 -4.34 -3.31
CA ASP A 217 -11.03 -3.84 -4.53
C ASP A 217 -9.57 -4.30 -4.65
N VAL A 218 -9.36 -5.33 -5.45
CA VAL A 218 -8.05 -5.93 -5.72
C VAL A 218 -7.10 -4.95 -6.41
N THR A 219 -7.60 -4.11 -7.32
CA THR A 219 -6.76 -3.16 -8.05
C THR A 219 -6.26 -2.04 -7.15
N ALA A 220 -7.14 -1.48 -6.31
CA ALA A 220 -6.75 -0.47 -5.34
C ALA A 220 -5.86 -1.03 -4.23
N MET A 221 -6.07 -2.28 -3.82
CA MET A 221 -5.19 -2.98 -2.89
C MET A 221 -3.76 -3.08 -3.43
N LEU A 222 -3.60 -3.51 -4.68
CA LEU A 222 -2.29 -3.58 -5.34
C LEU A 222 -1.66 -2.18 -5.48
N SER A 223 -2.44 -1.16 -5.85
CA SER A 223 -1.97 0.22 -5.91
C SER A 223 -1.49 0.74 -4.55
N SER A 224 -2.26 0.50 -3.48
CA SER A 224 -1.87 0.87 -2.11
C SER A 224 -0.56 0.21 -1.69
N PHE A 225 -0.38 -1.08 -2.03
CA PHE A 225 0.86 -1.81 -1.78
C PHE A 225 2.05 -1.26 -2.55
N MET A 226 1.87 -0.94 -3.83
CA MET A 226 2.92 -0.35 -4.66
C MET A 226 3.38 1.00 -4.09
N LEU A 227 2.43 1.86 -3.69
CA LEU A 227 2.76 3.15 -3.05
C LEU A 227 3.50 2.96 -1.72
N HIS A 228 2.95 2.14 -0.83
CA HIS A 228 3.57 1.86 0.46
C HIS A 228 5.00 1.32 0.30
N ALA A 229 5.22 0.39 -0.63
CA ALA A 229 6.53 -0.21 -0.83
C ALA A 229 7.58 0.79 -1.33
N VAL A 230 7.18 1.84 -2.07
CA VAL A 230 8.12 2.87 -2.54
C VAL A 230 8.71 3.67 -1.37
N ASN A 231 7.92 3.99 -0.34
CA ASN A 231 8.28 5.00 0.65
C ASN A 231 8.08 4.63 2.13
N ASP A 232 7.53 3.45 2.42
CA ASP A 232 7.18 2.94 3.76
C ASP A 232 6.20 3.84 4.55
N GLN A 233 5.48 4.73 3.86
CA GLN A 233 4.50 5.64 4.45
C GLN A 233 3.11 5.01 4.49
N PRO A 234 2.23 5.47 5.40
CA PRO A 234 0.80 5.12 5.35
C PRO A 234 0.18 5.46 3.99
N ILE A 235 -0.93 4.78 3.70
CA ILE A 235 -1.72 5.00 2.50
C ILE A 235 -3.14 5.38 2.87
N LEU A 236 -3.78 6.07 1.93
CA LEU A 236 -5.22 6.30 1.92
C LEU A 236 -5.74 5.83 0.56
N MET A 237 -6.85 5.10 0.54
CA MET A 237 -7.55 4.75 -0.70
C MET A 237 -8.98 5.26 -0.63
N GLY A 238 -9.56 5.62 -1.77
CA GLY A 238 -10.94 6.10 -1.80
C GLY A 238 -11.44 6.43 -3.18
N ASN A 239 -12.70 6.84 -3.24
CA ASN A 239 -13.38 7.23 -4.47
C ASN A 239 -12.72 8.47 -5.07
N PHE A 240 -12.33 8.40 -6.34
CA PHE A 240 -11.54 9.44 -6.98
C PHE A 240 -12.39 10.41 -7.82
N GLY A 241 -12.44 11.67 -7.40
CA GLY A 241 -13.11 12.76 -8.10
C GLY A 241 -12.15 13.48 -9.03
N SER A 242 -12.28 13.24 -10.33
CA SER A 242 -11.41 13.84 -11.36
C SER A 242 -12.07 14.94 -12.19
N THR A 243 -13.34 15.26 -11.90
CA THR A 243 -14.14 16.24 -12.64
C THR A 243 -15.08 16.93 -11.68
N LYS A 244 -15.35 18.21 -11.90
CA LYS A 244 -16.26 19.01 -11.06
C LYS A 244 -17.55 18.28 -10.72
N GLY A 245 -17.87 18.21 -9.42
CA GLY A 245 -19.08 17.59 -8.87
C GLY A 245 -19.00 16.07 -8.70
N ARG A 246 -17.93 15.41 -9.16
CA ARG A 246 -17.70 14.00 -8.90
C ARG A 246 -16.93 13.85 -7.58
N PHE A 247 -17.51 13.14 -6.61
CA PHE A 247 -16.92 12.92 -5.28
C PHE A 247 -16.42 14.23 -4.64
N GLU A 248 -17.29 15.24 -4.69
CA GLU A 248 -17.06 16.58 -4.13
C GLU A 248 -15.90 17.39 -4.72
N ALA A 249 -15.29 16.94 -5.84
CA ALA A 249 -14.27 17.73 -6.53
C ALA A 249 -14.82 19.08 -7.02
N GLU A 250 -14.12 20.16 -6.69
CA GLU A 250 -14.37 21.48 -7.22
C GLU A 250 -13.72 21.68 -8.61
N GLU A 251 -13.83 22.90 -9.15
CA GLU A 251 -13.19 23.25 -10.41
C GLU A 251 -11.69 23.46 -10.20
N GLY A 252 -10.85 22.84 -11.05
CA GLY A 252 -9.40 23.01 -10.99
C GLY A 252 -8.68 22.08 -10.01
N GLU A 253 -9.36 21.07 -9.47
CA GLU A 253 -8.79 20.15 -8.47
C GLU A 253 -9.25 18.71 -8.65
N VAL A 254 -8.68 17.81 -7.84
CA VAL A 254 -9.12 16.42 -7.71
C VAL A 254 -9.36 16.08 -6.25
N THR A 255 -10.16 15.06 -5.99
CA THR A 255 -10.48 14.59 -4.63
C THR A 255 -10.30 13.09 -4.47
N ILE A 256 -10.00 12.69 -3.24
CA ILE A 256 -10.26 11.32 -2.77
C ILE A 256 -11.20 11.40 -1.57
N GLU A 257 -12.31 10.68 -1.62
CA GLU A 257 -13.21 10.53 -0.47
C GLU A 257 -13.29 9.09 0.01
N HIS A 258 -13.15 8.89 1.32
CA HIS A 258 -13.46 7.61 1.97
C HIS A 258 -13.66 7.73 3.49
N ASP A 259 -13.84 6.61 4.19
CA ASP A 259 -14.02 6.57 5.66
C ASP A 259 -12.75 6.15 6.42
N ILE A 260 -11.59 6.21 5.78
CA ILE A 260 -10.34 5.75 6.38
C ILE A 260 -9.27 6.81 6.24
N ILE A 261 -8.73 7.22 7.37
CA ILE A 261 -7.50 7.99 7.46
C ILE A 261 -6.64 7.42 8.58
N PRO A 262 -5.43 6.91 8.29
CA PRO A 262 -4.46 6.54 9.32
C PRO A 262 -4.07 7.77 10.14
N LEU A 263 -3.87 7.62 11.46
CA LEU A 263 -3.59 8.77 12.33
C LEU A 263 -2.25 9.41 11.98
N SER A 264 -1.28 8.62 11.51
CA SER A 264 0.03 9.13 11.08
C SER A 264 -0.07 10.10 9.90
N MET A 265 -1.17 10.07 9.13
CA MET A 265 -1.49 11.06 8.09
C MET A 265 -2.19 12.30 8.62
N GLY A 266 -2.75 12.24 9.82
CA GLY A 266 -3.50 13.33 10.46
C GLY A 266 -2.63 14.41 11.09
N LYS A 267 -3.13 15.65 11.13
CA LYS A 267 -2.56 16.76 11.89
C LYS A 267 -2.80 16.61 13.40
N ASP A 268 -3.95 16.04 13.75
CA ASP A 268 -4.47 15.98 15.11
C ASP A 268 -5.05 14.61 15.46
N LYS A 269 -5.48 14.48 16.72
CA LYS A 269 -6.26 13.34 17.21
C LYS A 269 -7.51 13.09 16.36
N PHE A 270 -7.96 11.85 16.36
CA PHE A 270 -9.19 11.49 15.68
C PHE A 270 -10.41 12.16 16.29
N THR A 271 -11.27 12.65 15.42
CA THR A 271 -12.67 12.86 15.70
C THR A 271 -13.43 11.62 15.28
N ILE A 272 -14.01 10.90 16.23
CA ILE A 272 -14.69 9.64 16.00
C ILE A 272 -16.13 9.89 15.57
N ARG A 273 -16.50 9.27 14.45
CA ARG A 273 -17.73 9.50 13.69
C ARG A 273 -18.47 8.19 13.45
N ASP A 274 -19.76 8.28 13.18
CA ASP A 274 -20.50 7.15 12.63
C ASP A 274 -20.21 6.98 11.12
N TYR A 275 -20.46 5.77 10.62
CA TYR A 275 -20.33 5.45 9.20
C TYR A 275 -21.51 5.99 8.39
N HIS A 276 -21.23 6.84 7.39
CA HIS A 276 -22.21 7.30 6.40
C HIS A 276 -23.47 7.99 6.96
N GLY A 277 -23.43 8.55 8.18
CA GLY A 277 -24.61 9.10 8.84
C GLY A 277 -25.64 8.03 9.25
N ARG A 278 -25.27 6.75 9.23
CA ARG A 278 -26.18 5.62 9.44
C ARG A 278 -26.46 5.28 10.90
N GLN A 279 -25.83 5.99 11.83
CA GLN A 279 -25.97 5.79 13.29
C GLN A 279 -25.50 4.41 13.80
N PHE A 280 -24.72 3.69 12.99
CA PHE A 280 -23.98 2.49 13.38
C PHE A 280 -22.62 2.49 12.70
N GLY A 281 -21.71 1.65 13.18
CA GLY A 281 -20.35 1.57 12.66
C GLY A 281 -19.51 2.78 13.07
N VAL A 282 -18.20 2.58 13.16
CA VAL A 282 -17.27 3.63 13.59
C VAL A 282 -16.21 3.86 12.52
N THR A 283 -16.06 5.13 12.17
CA THR A 283 -14.96 5.68 11.38
C THR A 283 -14.34 6.84 12.16
N ALA A 284 -13.25 7.39 11.63
CA ALA A 284 -12.58 8.54 12.19
C ALA A 284 -12.31 9.59 11.12
N PHE A 285 -12.36 10.83 11.55
CA PHE A 285 -11.93 11.98 10.79
C PHE A 285 -10.72 12.62 11.51
N THR A 286 -9.75 13.07 10.72
CA THR A 286 -8.73 14.05 11.12
C THR A 286 -8.33 14.80 9.87
N GLU A 287 -7.89 16.04 9.98
CA GLU A 287 -7.36 16.73 8.81
C GLU A 287 -6.05 16.08 8.39
N ALA A 288 -5.90 15.74 7.10
CA ALA A 288 -4.64 15.25 6.59
C ALA A 288 -3.59 16.37 6.64
N LYS A 289 -2.33 15.99 6.87
CA LYS A 289 -1.19 16.92 6.74
C LYS A 289 -1.15 17.48 5.31
N GLU A 290 -0.90 18.79 5.21
CA GLU A 290 -0.77 19.48 3.92
C GLU A 290 0.62 19.24 3.33
N GLU A 291 0.81 18.05 2.75
CA GLU A 291 2.06 17.57 2.18
C GLU A 291 1.93 17.42 0.65
N PRO A 292 3.06 17.36 -0.08
CA PRO A 292 3.08 16.78 -1.42
C PRO A 292 2.48 15.37 -1.39
N MET A 293 1.84 14.95 -2.48
CA MET A 293 1.19 13.65 -2.58
C MET A 293 1.46 12.98 -3.93
N THR A 294 1.35 11.65 -3.93
CA THR A 294 1.33 10.82 -5.14
C THR A 294 0.11 9.93 -5.10
N LEU A 295 -0.59 9.88 -6.23
CA LEU A 295 -1.74 9.02 -6.46
C LEU A 295 -1.38 7.90 -7.44
N LEU A 296 -1.94 6.72 -7.22
CA LEU A 296 -1.74 5.54 -8.07
C LEU A 296 -3.03 4.76 -8.25
N ASN A 297 -3.29 4.36 -9.50
CA ASN A 297 -4.39 3.48 -9.89
C ASN A 297 -3.88 2.42 -10.87
N LEU A 298 -4.34 1.17 -10.73
CA LEU A 298 -3.95 0.02 -11.56
C LEU A 298 -5.17 -0.51 -12.30
N ASN A 299 -5.04 -0.83 -13.58
CA ASN A 299 -6.16 -1.35 -14.35
C ASN A 299 -6.49 -2.82 -14.04
N THR A 300 -7.69 -3.24 -14.43
CA THR A 300 -8.20 -4.60 -14.20
C THR A 300 -7.45 -5.66 -15.02
N GLU A 301 -6.83 -5.27 -16.14
CA GLU A 301 -5.94 -6.12 -16.95
C GLU A 301 -4.54 -6.28 -16.35
N LEU A 302 -4.23 -5.55 -15.26
CA LEU A 302 -2.96 -5.61 -14.54
C LEU A 302 -1.74 -5.27 -15.40
N ASP A 303 -1.89 -4.39 -16.39
CA ASP A 303 -0.85 -4.04 -17.36
C ASP A 303 -0.55 -2.52 -17.46
N THR A 304 -1.39 -1.68 -16.85
CA THR A 304 -1.28 -0.21 -16.96
C THR A 304 -1.58 0.45 -15.62
N ILE A 305 -0.76 1.44 -15.25
CA ILE A 305 -0.96 2.30 -14.08
C ILE A 305 -1.17 3.76 -14.47
N SER A 306 -1.94 4.48 -13.67
CA SER A 306 -2.02 5.94 -13.67
C SER A 306 -1.22 6.49 -12.49
N VAL A 307 -0.35 7.46 -12.72
CA VAL A 307 0.41 8.15 -11.69
C VAL A 307 0.13 9.64 -11.76
N ILE A 308 -0.25 10.24 -10.64
CA ILE A 308 -0.53 11.68 -10.54
C ILE A 308 0.18 12.22 -9.31
N GLU A 309 0.91 13.32 -9.46
CA GLU A 309 1.54 14.03 -8.35
C GLU A 309 0.84 15.36 -8.10
N GLY A 310 1.00 15.89 -6.90
CA GLY A 310 0.44 17.18 -6.55
C GLY A 310 0.62 17.50 -5.08
N LYS A 311 -0.32 18.26 -4.52
CA LYS A 311 -0.31 18.67 -3.11
C LYS A 311 -1.71 18.62 -2.50
N ILE A 312 -1.78 18.20 -1.24
CA ILE A 312 -3.01 18.27 -0.44
C ILE A 312 -3.31 19.74 -0.07
N LYS A 313 -4.51 20.22 -0.42
CA LYS A 313 -5.00 21.57 -0.09
C LYS A 313 -5.60 21.60 1.31
N ASN A 314 -6.56 20.72 1.55
CA ASN A 314 -7.33 20.62 2.78
C ASN A 314 -8.05 19.28 2.84
N THR A 315 -8.63 18.99 4.01
CA THR A 315 -9.47 17.82 4.22
C THR A 315 -10.79 18.27 4.85
N VAL A 316 -11.90 17.76 4.34
CA VAL A 316 -13.25 18.11 4.79
C VAL A 316 -13.89 16.90 5.46
N ASP A 317 -14.57 17.15 6.59
CA ASP A 317 -15.38 16.15 7.30
C ASP A 317 -16.75 16.04 6.63
N GLY A 318 -16.94 14.98 5.85
CA GLY A 318 -18.18 14.73 5.11
C GLY A 318 -19.26 14.01 5.92
N ILE A 319 -20.37 13.67 5.25
CA ILE A 319 -21.48 12.88 5.84
C ILE A 319 -21.56 11.48 5.27
N HIS A 320 -21.38 11.33 3.94
CA HIS A 320 -21.26 10.03 3.31
C HIS A 320 -19.89 9.45 3.66
N CYS A 321 -18.87 9.73 2.87
CA CYS A 321 -17.49 9.51 3.26
C CYS A 321 -17.07 10.57 4.28
N ARG A 322 -16.48 10.19 5.41
CA ARG A 322 -16.03 11.15 6.44
C ARG A 322 -14.77 11.92 6.08
N VAL A 323 -13.89 11.36 5.26
CA VAL A 323 -12.61 11.98 4.89
C VAL A 323 -12.66 12.32 3.42
N ILE A 324 -12.69 13.62 3.10
CA ILE A 324 -12.61 14.10 1.72
C ILE A 324 -11.34 14.94 1.60
N VAL A 325 -10.36 14.45 0.86
CA VAL A 325 -9.07 15.12 0.64
C VAL A 325 -9.13 15.87 -0.68
N HIS A 326 -9.05 17.19 -0.63
CA HIS A 326 -8.97 18.05 -1.82
C HIS A 326 -7.51 18.30 -2.19
N MET A 327 -7.18 18.19 -3.47
CA MET A 327 -5.79 18.19 -3.93
C MET A 327 -5.62 19.00 -5.22
N GLU A 328 -4.51 19.72 -5.30
CA GLU A 328 -4.01 20.30 -6.54
C GLU A 328 -3.13 19.27 -7.24
N VAL A 329 -3.19 19.22 -8.57
CA VAL A 329 -2.37 18.34 -9.40
C VAL A 329 -1.22 19.12 -10.01
N ASP A 330 -0.03 18.53 -10.03
CA ASP A 330 1.13 19.07 -10.76
C ASP A 330 0.93 18.85 -12.26
N GLY A 331 0.22 19.78 -12.91
CA GLY A 331 -0.03 19.73 -14.34
C GLY A 331 -1.41 20.28 -14.72
N ASP A 332 -1.89 19.85 -15.89
CA ASP A 332 -3.17 20.27 -16.44
C ASP A 332 -4.30 19.35 -15.93
N VAL A 333 -4.97 19.76 -14.84
CA VAL A 333 -6.04 18.97 -14.20
C VAL A 333 -7.14 18.51 -15.17
N ASP A 334 -7.40 19.27 -16.23
CA ASP A 334 -8.42 18.92 -17.24
C ASP A 334 -8.05 17.66 -18.04
N LYS A 335 -6.77 17.27 -18.04
CA LYS A 335 -6.28 16.03 -18.67
C LYS A 335 -6.28 14.82 -17.75
N VAL A 336 -6.50 15.00 -16.44
CA VAL A 336 -6.55 13.90 -15.48
C VAL A 336 -7.55 12.81 -15.90
N PRO A 337 -8.79 13.13 -16.36
CA PRO A 337 -9.73 12.11 -16.82
C PRO A 337 -9.24 11.23 -17.97
N GLU A 338 -8.30 11.72 -18.79
CA GLU A 338 -7.77 10.99 -19.95
C GLU A 338 -6.74 9.91 -19.58
N ILE A 339 -6.13 10.04 -18.39
CA ILE A 339 -5.04 9.16 -17.95
C ILE A 339 -5.45 8.12 -16.92
N ILE A 340 -6.61 8.27 -16.26
CA ILE A 340 -7.10 7.35 -15.21
C ILE A 340 -7.37 5.96 -15.80
N VAL A 341 -6.95 4.92 -15.09
CA VAL A 341 -7.16 3.52 -15.47
C VAL A 341 -7.57 2.69 -14.27
N GLY A 342 -8.43 1.69 -14.44
CA GLY A 342 -8.82 0.79 -13.34
C GLY A 342 -10.17 1.13 -12.74
N SER A 343 -10.34 0.80 -11.46
CA SER A 343 -11.60 1.03 -10.75
C SER A 343 -11.79 2.51 -10.40
N GLN A 344 -12.92 2.83 -9.78
CA GLN A 344 -13.18 4.19 -9.27
C GLN A 344 -12.29 4.59 -8.08
N HIS A 345 -11.56 3.64 -7.49
CA HIS A 345 -10.73 3.89 -6.33
C HIS A 345 -9.30 4.23 -6.73
N MET A 346 -8.77 5.30 -6.14
CA MET A 346 -7.38 5.65 -6.26
C MET A 346 -6.69 5.58 -4.89
N SER A 347 -5.42 5.19 -4.88
CA SER A 347 -4.60 5.16 -3.67
C SER A 347 -3.71 6.40 -3.62
N MET A 348 -3.43 6.90 -2.43
CA MET A 348 -2.64 8.10 -2.13
C MET A 348 -1.61 7.81 -1.05
N THR A 349 -0.43 8.41 -1.18
CA THR A 349 0.57 8.52 -0.11
C THR A 349 1.22 9.91 -0.16
N PHE A 350 1.99 10.27 0.87
CA PHE A 350 2.75 11.52 0.90
C PHE A 350 4.02 11.45 0.06
N GLY A 351 4.45 12.61 -0.43
CA GLY A 351 5.65 12.79 -1.25
C GLY A 351 5.39 12.65 -2.75
N HIS A 352 6.40 12.99 -3.53
CA HIS A 352 6.44 12.86 -4.99
C HIS A 352 7.28 11.65 -5.38
N TRP A 353 6.63 10.62 -5.92
CA TRP A 353 7.21 9.30 -6.17
C TRP A 353 7.07 8.82 -7.62
N LYS A 354 6.72 9.72 -8.55
CA LYS A 354 6.48 9.36 -9.96
C LYS A 354 7.69 8.71 -10.62
N LYS A 355 8.91 9.17 -10.32
CA LYS A 355 10.12 8.64 -10.96
C LYS A 355 10.41 7.20 -10.52
N GLU A 356 10.27 6.94 -9.23
CA GLU A 356 10.36 5.63 -8.60
C GLU A 356 9.30 4.67 -9.16
N LEU A 357 8.06 5.15 -9.30
CA LEU A 357 6.96 4.37 -9.88
C LEU A 357 7.17 4.08 -11.37
N ILE A 358 7.82 4.97 -12.12
CA ILE A 358 8.24 4.71 -13.50
C ILE A 358 9.33 3.63 -13.57
N GLU A 359 10.31 3.64 -12.66
CA GLU A 359 11.30 2.56 -12.58
C GLU A 359 10.65 1.23 -12.16
N MET A 360 9.74 1.26 -11.17
CA MET A 360 8.92 0.12 -10.76
C MET A 360 8.15 -0.47 -11.96
N ALA A 361 7.51 0.38 -12.76
CA ALA A 361 6.75 -0.04 -13.92
C ALA A 361 7.61 -0.81 -14.94
N LYS A 362 8.90 -0.45 -15.11
CA LYS A 362 9.82 -1.22 -15.96
C LYS A 362 10.11 -2.61 -15.40
N PHE A 363 10.29 -2.74 -14.09
CA PHE A 363 10.52 -4.05 -13.45
C PHE A 363 9.30 -4.96 -13.50
N LEU A 364 8.10 -4.37 -13.49
CA LEU A 364 6.84 -5.08 -13.54
C LEU A 364 6.27 -5.19 -14.95
N ASP A 365 6.91 -4.65 -15.99
CA ASP A 365 6.37 -4.60 -17.36
C ASP A 365 4.96 -3.96 -17.41
N LEU A 366 4.84 -2.76 -16.83
CA LEU A 366 3.62 -1.95 -16.79
C LEU A 366 3.75 -0.74 -17.70
N LYS A 367 2.66 -0.39 -18.39
CA LYS A 367 2.50 0.92 -19.05
C LYS A 367 2.19 1.97 -18.00
N VAL A 368 2.64 3.20 -18.23
CA VAL A 368 2.42 4.32 -17.31
C VAL A 368 1.70 5.44 -18.05
N ASN A 369 0.53 5.80 -17.55
CA ASN A 369 -0.15 7.05 -17.88
C ASN A 369 0.15 8.04 -16.74
N THR A 370 0.62 9.23 -17.05
CA THR A 370 0.98 10.21 -16.02
C THR A 370 0.78 11.63 -16.51
N ILE A 371 0.59 12.52 -15.55
CA ILE A 371 0.64 13.97 -15.76
C ILE A 371 1.82 14.61 -15.03
#